data_AF-A0A7R6SSJ5-F1
#
_entry.id   AF-A0A7R6SSJ5-F1
#
_cell.length_a   1.000
_cell.length_b   1.000
_cell.length_c   1.000
_cell.angle_alpha   90.00
_cell.angle_beta   90.00
_cell.angle_gamma   90.00
#
_symmetry.space_group_name_H-M   'P 1'
#
loop_
_entity.id
_entity.type
_entity.pdbx_description
1 polymer ?
#
loop_
_entity_poly.entity_id
_entity_poly.type
_entity_poly.pdbx_seq_one_letter_code
_entity_poly.pdbx_strand_id
1 'polypeptide(L)'
;MSFINEYVTEADIEKYGLFDVKCSAKPSLIKRGLPSGFKYHWTVDKERNIYLMLLGIGKEEFSNRFKWVLNIDGMEIVFETDKSSKGSGNIYDRPYLVIWDLIAGNKNNYLNSMNEDEFNILKEAIECFGCFGIVNELDDVVVQLIR
;
A
#
# COMPACT_ATOMS: atom_id res chain seq x y z
N MET A 1 -1.13 -9.34 14.60
CA MET A 1 -0.42 -8.05 14.72
C MET A 1 1.08 -8.24 14.49
N SER A 2 1.49 -8.66 13.29
CA SER A 2 2.93 -8.83 12.97
C SER A 2 3.39 -7.96 11.80
N PHE A 3 2.50 -7.12 11.24
CA PHE A 3 2.90 -6.15 10.23
C PHE A 3 3.77 -5.05 10.82
N ILE A 4 4.83 -4.70 10.11
CA ILE A 4 5.70 -3.55 10.40
C ILE A 4 5.94 -2.74 9.14
N ASN A 5 6.08 -1.43 9.29
CA ASN A 5 6.56 -0.56 8.23
C ASN A 5 8.08 -0.54 8.26
N GLU A 6 8.74 -0.79 7.13
CA GLU A 6 10.19 -0.71 7.06
C GLU A 6 10.66 -0.35 5.64
N TYR A 7 11.90 0.10 5.55
CA TYR A 7 12.62 0.14 4.29
C TYR A 7 13.05 -1.27 3.89
N VAL A 8 12.89 -1.61 2.62
CA VAL A 8 13.21 -2.95 2.13
C VAL A 8 14.72 -3.10 1.97
N THR A 9 15.24 -4.25 2.40
CA THR A 9 16.66 -4.61 2.23
C THR A 9 16.97 -4.98 0.78
N GLU A 10 18.23 -4.90 0.37
CA GLU A 10 18.64 -5.33 -0.99
C GLU A 10 18.32 -6.81 -1.25
N ALA A 11 18.54 -7.67 -0.25
CA ALA A 11 18.23 -9.09 -0.34
C ALA A 11 16.73 -9.35 -0.55
N ASP A 12 15.86 -8.60 0.13
CA ASP A 12 14.41 -8.70 -0.05
C ASP A 12 13.96 -8.11 -1.40
N ILE A 13 14.57 -7.02 -1.86
CA ILE A 13 14.28 -6.45 -3.19
C ILE A 13 14.52 -7.49 -4.28
N GLU A 14 15.64 -8.23 -4.20
CA GLU A 14 15.96 -9.30 -5.13
C GLU A 14 15.03 -10.50 -4.97
N LYS A 15 14.84 -10.99 -3.73
CA LYS A 15 14.00 -12.15 -3.41
C LYS A 15 12.58 -12.00 -3.94
N TYR A 16 11.98 -10.83 -3.76
CA TYR A 16 10.59 -10.56 -4.15
C TYR A 16 10.46 -9.91 -5.53
N GLY A 17 11.58 -9.68 -6.25
CA GLY A 17 11.54 -9.07 -7.58
C GLY A 17 10.90 -7.68 -7.58
N LEU A 18 11.08 -6.87 -6.52
CA LEU A 18 10.29 -5.64 -6.31
C LEU A 18 10.50 -4.58 -7.41
N PHE A 19 11.60 -4.67 -8.16
CA PHE A 19 11.81 -3.85 -9.35
C PHE A 19 10.78 -4.15 -10.44
N ASP A 20 10.54 -5.42 -10.74
CA ASP A 20 9.58 -5.84 -11.75
C ASP A 20 8.16 -5.54 -11.29
N VAL A 21 7.86 -5.76 -10.01
CA VAL A 21 6.58 -5.38 -9.39
C VAL A 21 6.31 -3.89 -9.58
N LYS A 22 7.30 -3.02 -9.33
CA LYS A 22 7.15 -1.57 -9.55
C LYS A 22 7.01 -1.22 -11.02
N CYS A 23 7.77 -1.88 -11.89
CA CYS A 23 7.73 -1.68 -13.34
C CYS A 23 6.40 -2.12 -13.96
N SER A 24 5.74 -3.15 -13.42
CA SER A 24 4.41 -3.59 -13.88
C SER A 24 3.37 -2.45 -13.75
N ALA A 25 3.48 -1.64 -12.70
CA ALA A 25 2.62 -0.49 -12.47
C ALA A 25 3.05 0.75 -13.25
N LYS A 26 4.35 0.88 -13.54
CA LYS A 26 4.93 2.03 -14.23
C LYS A 26 6.02 1.58 -15.21
N PRO A 27 5.65 1.10 -16.42
CA PRO A 27 6.61 0.53 -17.37
C PRO A 27 7.71 1.49 -17.84
N SER A 28 7.48 2.80 -17.72
CA SER A 28 8.50 3.82 -18.01
C SER A 28 9.75 3.71 -17.13
N LEU A 29 9.66 3.07 -15.95
CA LEU A 29 10.81 2.83 -15.07
C LEU A 29 11.81 1.85 -15.67
N ILE A 30 11.37 0.90 -16.52
CA ILE A 30 12.27 -0.06 -17.19
C ILE A 30 13.36 0.68 -17.98
N LYS A 31 12.99 1.78 -18.66
CA LYS A 31 13.93 2.57 -19.47
C LYS A 31 14.66 3.65 -18.67
N ARG A 32 14.00 4.25 -17.68
CA ARG A 32 14.52 5.42 -16.94
C ARG A 32 15.29 5.05 -15.68
N GLY A 33 15.16 3.82 -15.21
CA GLY A 33 15.57 3.42 -13.87
C GLY A 33 14.70 4.06 -12.79
N LEU A 34 14.99 3.73 -11.53
CA LEU A 34 14.40 4.39 -10.39
C LEU A 34 15.02 5.79 -10.20
N PRO A 35 14.26 6.77 -9.70
CA PRO A 35 14.81 8.07 -9.32
C PRO A 35 16.00 7.94 -8.36
N SER A 36 16.97 8.84 -8.47
CA SER A 36 18.08 8.90 -7.51
C SER A 36 17.54 9.10 -6.08
N GLY A 37 18.08 8.34 -5.12
CA GLY A 37 17.63 8.37 -3.73
C GLY A 37 16.31 7.63 -3.45
N PHE A 38 15.73 6.95 -4.46
CA PHE A 38 14.56 6.11 -4.24
C PHE A 38 14.89 4.96 -3.28
N LYS A 39 14.06 4.77 -2.26
CA LYS A 39 14.13 3.65 -1.33
C LYS A 39 12.83 2.89 -1.39
N TYR A 40 12.92 1.58 -1.58
CA TYR A 40 11.76 0.71 -1.42
C TYR A 40 11.32 0.73 0.04
N HIS A 41 10.01 0.76 0.23
CA HIS A 41 9.40 0.62 1.54
C HIS A 41 8.09 -0.15 1.39
N TRP A 42 7.76 -0.90 2.43
CA TRP A 42 6.58 -1.76 2.47
C TRP A 42 6.03 -1.83 3.89
N THR A 43 4.86 -2.45 3.99
CA THR A 43 4.29 -2.92 5.25
C THR A 43 4.32 -4.45 5.18
N VAL A 44 5.14 -5.10 5.99
CA VAL A 44 5.46 -6.53 5.83
C VAL A 44 5.17 -7.32 7.09
N ASP A 45 4.67 -8.53 6.89
CA ASP A 45 4.62 -9.60 7.87
C ASP A 45 5.51 -10.74 7.36
N LYS A 46 6.72 -10.82 7.90
CA LYS A 46 7.74 -11.78 7.44
C LYS A 46 7.41 -13.22 7.84
N GLU A 47 6.69 -13.42 8.95
CA GLU A 47 6.31 -14.75 9.43
C GLU A 47 5.29 -15.40 8.50
N ARG A 48 4.33 -14.60 8.02
CA ARG A 48 3.28 -15.04 7.09
C ARG A 48 3.66 -14.89 5.61
N ASN A 49 4.84 -14.35 5.31
CA ASN A 49 5.28 -14.03 3.95
C ASN A 49 4.29 -13.12 3.21
N ILE A 50 3.85 -12.04 3.86
CA ILE A 50 2.86 -11.09 3.34
C ILE A 50 3.48 -9.70 3.28
N TYR A 51 3.29 -8.96 2.19
CA TYR A 51 3.62 -7.54 2.16
C TYR A 51 2.58 -6.71 1.42
N LEU A 52 2.45 -5.46 1.84
CA LEU A 52 1.74 -4.40 1.15
C LEU A 52 2.75 -3.35 0.69
N MET A 53 2.71 -2.98 -0.58
CA MET A 53 3.58 -1.94 -1.14
C MET A 53 2.79 -0.95 -2.00
N LEU A 54 3.10 0.34 -1.81
CA LEU A 54 2.57 1.39 -2.66
C LEU A 54 3.26 1.36 -4.03
N LEU A 55 2.49 1.12 -5.09
CA LEU A 55 2.98 1.12 -6.48
C LEU A 55 3.05 2.53 -7.06
N GLY A 56 2.09 3.39 -6.71
CA GLY A 56 2.06 4.77 -7.16
C GLY A 56 0.89 5.55 -6.58
N ILE A 57 1.00 6.86 -6.71
CA ILE A 57 -0.07 7.82 -6.38
C ILE A 57 -0.46 8.48 -7.70
N GLY A 58 -1.76 8.68 -7.91
CA GLY A 58 -2.28 9.44 -9.03
C GLY A 58 -1.79 10.88 -9.01
N LYS A 59 -2.06 11.60 -10.10
CA LYS A 59 -1.66 13.00 -10.27
C LYS A 59 -2.90 13.85 -10.47
N GLU A 60 -2.74 15.16 -10.25
CA GLU A 60 -3.78 16.15 -10.54
C GLU A 60 -5.11 15.79 -9.88
N GLU A 61 -6.18 15.59 -10.66
CA GLU A 61 -7.51 15.22 -10.17
C GLU A 61 -7.57 13.85 -9.47
N PHE A 62 -6.55 13.01 -9.62
CA PHE A 62 -6.42 11.71 -8.94
C PHE A 62 -5.31 11.70 -7.88
N SER A 63 -4.88 12.87 -7.38
CA SER A 63 -3.83 12.97 -6.37
C SER A 63 -4.15 12.29 -5.03
N ASN A 64 -5.43 11.99 -4.78
CA ASN A 64 -5.89 11.19 -3.65
C ASN A 64 -5.96 9.69 -3.95
N ARG A 65 -5.66 9.24 -5.17
CA ARG A 65 -5.73 7.84 -5.58
C ARG A 65 -4.41 7.12 -5.40
N PHE A 66 -4.43 5.99 -4.73
CA PHE A 66 -3.27 5.18 -4.40
C PHE A 66 -3.43 3.81 -5.02
N LYS A 67 -2.38 3.36 -5.72
CA LYS A 67 -2.31 2.03 -6.33
C LYS A 67 -1.37 1.16 -5.52
N TRP A 68 -1.82 -0.02 -5.16
CA TRP A 68 -1.17 -0.93 -4.22
C TRP A 68 -0.91 -2.28 -4.86
N VAL A 69 0.06 -3.00 -4.29
CA VAL A 69 0.18 -4.45 -4.40
C VAL A 69 0.15 -5.04 -2.99
N LEU A 70 -0.73 -6.00 -2.77
CA LEU A 70 -0.69 -6.91 -1.63
C LEU A 70 -0.21 -8.26 -2.14
N ASN A 71 0.89 -8.77 -1.58
CA ASN A 71 1.36 -10.11 -1.83
C ASN A 71 1.01 -10.98 -0.63
N ILE A 72 0.29 -12.08 -0.86
CA ILE A 72 -0.02 -13.10 0.15
C ILE A 72 0.67 -14.40 -0.28
N ASP A 73 1.77 -14.75 0.37
CA ASP A 73 2.55 -15.97 0.10
C ASP A 73 2.89 -16.18 -1.39
N GLY A 74 3.34 -15.11 -2.05
CA GLY A 74 3.69 -15.12 -3.48
C GLY A 74 2.54 -14.75 -4.42
N MET A 75 1.29 -14.72 -3.95
CA MET A 75 0.15 -14.28 -4.75
C MET A 75 -0.01 -12.77 -4.73
N GLU A 76 0.17 -12.11 -5.88
CA GLU A 76 0.05 -10.65 -6.00
C GLU A 76 -1.36 -10.20 -6.35
N ILE A 77 -1.89 -9.28 -5.54
CA ILE A 77 -3.19 -8.65 -5.68
C ILE A 77 -2.97 -7.15 -5.85
N VAL A 78 -3.24 -6.63 -7.04
CA VAL A 78 -3.13 -5.20 -7.34
C VAL A 78 -4.48 -4.51 -7.15
N PHE A 79 -4.54 -3.43 -6.39
CA PHE A 79 -5.79 -2.72 -6.17
C PHE A 79 -5.56 -1.22 -6.03
N GLU A 80 -6.65 -0.46 -5.98
CA GLU A 80 -6.62 0.98 -5.82
C GLU A 80 -7.54 1.41 -4.68
N THR A 81 -7.11 2.45 -3.96
CA THR A 81 -7.92 3.13 -2.94
C THR A 81 -7.88 4.63 -3.19
N ASP A 82 -8.94 5.33 -2.82
CA ASP A 82 -8.93 6.78 -2.67
C ASP A 82 -8.73 7.14 -1.19
N LYS A 83 -7.84 8.09 -0.89
CA LYS A 83 -7.78 8.72 0.44
C LYS A 83 -9.00 9.64 0.59
N SER A 84 -9.90 9.30 1.50
CA SER A 84 -11.17 10.00 1.65
C SER A 84 -11.00 11.38 2.25
N SER A 85 -11.76 12.35 1.75
CA SER A 85 -11.88 13.68 2.35
C SER A 85 -12.66 13.67 3.67
N LYS A 86 -13.32 12.54 4.02
CA LYS A 86 -13.98 12.34 5.31
C LYS A 86 -13.00 12.12 6.47
N GLY A 87 -11.72 11.83 6.16
CA GLY A 87 -10.66 11.74 7.17
C GLY A 87 -10.23 13.12 7.68
N SER A 88 -9.22 13.13 8.55
CA SER A 88 -8.61 14.35 9.07
C SER A 88 -7.96 15.16 7.94
N GLY A 89 -8.45 16.38 7.75
CA GLY A 89 -7.85 17.37 6.86
C GLY A 89 -6.62 18.06 7.47
N ASN A 90 -6.48 18.01 8.80
CA ASN A 90 -5.39 18.62 9.54
C ASN A 90 -4.50 17.55 10.19
N ILE A 91 -3.20 17.59 9.91
CA ILE A 91 -2.21 16.65 10.44
C ILE A 91 -2.05 16.73 11.97
N TYR A 92 -2.53 17.82 12.59
CA TYR A 92 -2.51 18.00 14.04
C TYR A 92 -3.74 17.45 14.76
N ASP A 93 -4.74 16.92 14.04
CA ASP A 93 -5.89 16.27 14.65
C ASP A 93 -5.45 15.03 15.45
N ARG A 94 -6.05 14.81 16.62
CA ARG A 94 -5.74 13.69 17.52
C ARG A 94 -7.05 13.05 18.02
N PRO A 95 -7.40 11.81 17.59
CA PRO A 95 -6.61 11.00 16.65
C PRO A 95 -6.60 11.58 15.23
N TYR A 96 -5.50 11.38 14.50
CA TYR A 96 -5.45 11.68 13.08
C TYR A 96 -6.18 10.57 12.32
N LEU A 97 -7.31 10.91 11.69
CA LEU A 97 -8.16 9.93 11.01
C LEU A 97 -7.76 9.76 9.55
N VAL A 98 -7.38 8.55 9.17
CA VAL A 98 -7.13 8.18 7.77
C VAL A 98 -8.21 7.21 7.31
N ILE A 99 -8.94 7.59 6.27
CA ILE A 99 -9.94 6.73 5.64
C ILE A 99 -9.47 6.40 4.23
N TRP A 100 -9.37 5.11 3.95
CA TRP A 100 -9.08 4.57 2.63
C TRP A 100 -10.35 3.95 2.06
N ASP A 101 -10.85 4.48 0.96
CA ASP A 101 -12.02 3.98 0.24
C ASP A 101 -11.52 3.04 -0.89
N LEU A 102 -11.86 1.75 -0.84
CA LEU A 102 -11.54 0.81 -1.92
C LEU A 102 -12.29 1.19 -3.20
N ILE A 103 -11.55 1.19 -4.31
CA ILE A 103 -12.15 1.53 -5.60
C ILE A 103 -12.66 0.25 -6.24
N ALA A 104 -13.97 0.05 -6.21
CA ALA A 104 -14.65 -0.98 -6.97
C ALA A 104 -14.66 -0.60 -8.48
N GLY A 105 -13.51 -0.77 -9.14
CA GLY A 105 -13.23 -0.27 -10.49
C GLY A 105 -12.84 -1.35 -11.51
N ASN A 106 -13.82 -2.16 -11.92
CA ASN A 106 -14.02 -2.78 -13.25
C ASN A 106 -12.94 -3.66 -13.93
N LYS A 107 -11.78 -3.95 -13.33
CA LYS A 107 -10.83 -4.94 -13.90
C LYS A 107 -10.28 -5.98 -12.95
N ASN A 108 -10.31 -5.75 -11.63
CA ASN A 108 -9.82 -6.73 -10.67
C ASN A 108 -10.96 -7.38 -9.91
N ASN A 109 -11.53 -8.44 -10.49
CA ASN A 109 -12.57 -9.26 -9.88
C ASN A 109 -12.14 -9.83 -8.51
N TYR A 110 -10.84 -9.84 -8.21
CA TYR A 110 -10.28 -10.41 -6.99
C TYR A 110 -10.77 -9.72 -5.73
N LEU A 111 -10.90 -8.38 -5.69
CA LEU A 111 -11.40 -7.70 -4.49
C LEU A 111 -12.86 -8.04 -4.19
N ASN A 112 -13.64 -8.37 -5.21
CA ASN A 112 -15.03 -8.78 -5.05
C ASN A 112 -15.13 -10.25 -4.62
N SER A 113 -14.17 -11.10 -5.01
CA SER A 113 -14.10 -12.51 -4.63
C SER A 113 -13.21 -12.79 -3.42
N MET A 114 -12.57 -11.76 -2.86
CA MET A 114 -11.69 -11.86 -1.70
C MET A 114 -12.48 -12.42 -0.53
N ASN A 115 -11.96 -13.48 0.08
CA ASN A 115 -12.58 -14.08 1.25
C ASN A 115 -12.34 -13.20 2.50
N GLU A 116 -13.03 -13.51 3.59
CA GLU A 116 -12.92 -12.72 4.84
C GLU A 116 -11.50 -12.72 5.42
N ASP A 117 -10.75 -13.82 5.32
CA ASP A 117 -9.38 -13.90 5.84
C ASP A 117 -8.42 -13.01 5.05
N GLU A 118 -8.51 -13.05 3.71
CA GLU A 118 -7.74 -12.17 2.82
C GLU A 118 -8.10 -10.70 3.02
N PHE A 119 -9.39 -10.40 3.24
CA PHE A 119 -9.84 -9.04 3.52
C PHE A 119 -9.33 -8.55 4.87
N ASN A 120 -9.32 -9.41 5.90
CA ASN A 120 -8.74 -9.09 7.20
C ASN A 120 -7.23 -8.85 7.10
N ILE A 121 -6.50 -9.64 6.31
CA ILE A 121 -5.08 -9.41 6.02
C ILE A 121 -4.87 -8.02 5.38
N LEU A 122 -5.65 -7.70 4.35
CA LEU A 122 -5.59 -6.39 3.69
C LEU A 122 -5.85 -5.26 4.69
N LYS A 123 -6.88 -5.42 5.53
CA LYS A 123 -7.24 -4.45 6.56
C LYS A 123 -6.10 -4.25 7.57
N GLU A 124 -5.54 -5.34 8.12
CA GLU A 124 -4.40 -5.27 9.04
C GLU A 124 -3.19 -4.55 8.41
N ALA A 125 -2.89 -4.85 7.14
CA ALA A 125 -1.77 -4.23 6.44
C ALA A 125 -2.00 -2.73 6.20
N ILE A 126 -3.21 -2.32 5.79
CA ILE A 126 -3.57 -0.91 5.60
C ILE A 126 -3.58 -0.15 6.94
N GLU A 127 -4.08 -0.77 8.00
CA GLU A 127 -4.05 -0.19 9.35
C GLU A 127 -2.62 0.05 9.83
N CYS A 128 -1.72 -0.91 9.62
CA CYS A 128 -0.30 -0.73 9.94
C CYS A 128 0.36 0.33 9.05
N PHE A 129 0.04 0.37 7.77
CA PHE A 129 0.56 1.39 6.85
C PHE A 129 0.19 2.82 7.27
N GLY A 130 -0.99 3.03 7.83
CA GLY A 130 -1.42 4.36 8.28
C GLY A 130 -1.66 5.30 7.10
N CYS A 131 -0.82 6.34 7.00
CA CYS A 131 -0.92 7.34 5.95
C CYS A 131 0.16 7.21 4.86
N PHE A 132 1.39 6.88 5.23
CA PHE A 132 2.54 6.76 4.30
C PHE A 132 3.58 5.72 4.74
N GLY A 133 3.21 4.81 5.66
CA GLY A 133 4.12 3.84 6.24
C GLY A 133 5.36 4.49 6.86
N ILE A 134 6.51 3.84 6.69
CA ILE A 134 7.81 4.24 7.27
C ILE A 134 8.28 5.63 6.80
N VAL A 135 7.73 6.13 5.68
CA VAL A 135 8.14 7.43 5.12
C VAL A 135 7.60 8.60 5.95
N ASN A 136 6.44 8.42 6.60
CA ASN A 136 5.86 9.41 7.49
C ASN A 136 5.01 8.69 8.54
N GLU A 137 5.68 8.20 9.57
CA GLU A 137 5.04 7.61 10.73
C GLU A 137 4.45 8.71 11.59
N LEU A 138 3.14 8.62 11.81
CA LEU A 138 2.37 9.55 12.62
C LEU A 138 1.93 8.84 13.88
N ASP A 139 2.01 9.54 15.01
CA ASP A 139 1.48 9.08 16.28
C ASP A 139 -0.03 9.30 16.36
N ASP A 140 -0.72 8.44 17.12
CA ASP A 140 -2.16 8.54 17.41
C ASP A 140 -3.02 8.63 16.14
N VAL A 141 -2.83 7.64 15.26
CA VAL A 141 -3.57 7.51 14.00
C VAL A 141 -4.65 6.44 14.13
N VAL A 142 -5.86 6.79 13.68
CA VAL A 142 -6.93 5.82 13.48
C VAL A 142 -7.10 5.63 11.98
N VAL A 143 -6.98 4.39 11.53
CA VAL A 143 -7.13 4.02 10.12
C VAL A 143 -8.43 3.26 9.92
N GLN A 144 -9.14 3.56 8.85
CA GLN A 144 -10.32 2.82 8.42
C GLN A 144 -10.20 2.48 6.95
N LEU A 145 -10.40 1.20 6.62
CA LEU A 145 -10.57 0.73 5.26
C LEU A 145 -12.06 0.52 5.00
N ILE A 146 -12.60 1.24 4.03
CA ILE A 146 -14.00 1.16 3.61
C ILE A 146 -14.05 0.43 2.26
N ARG A 147 -14.99 -0.51 2.14
CA ARG A 147 -15.25 -1.28 0.92
C ARG A 147 -16.30 -0.63 0.05
#